data_AF-A0AAJ5ZTE9-F1
#
_entry.id   AF-A0AAJ5ZTE9-F1
#
_cell.length_a   1.000
_cell.length_b   1.000
_cell.length_c   1.000
_cell.angle_alpha   90.00
_cell.angle_beta   90.00
_cell.angle_gamma   90.00
#
_symmetry.space_group_name_H-M   'P 1'
#
loop_
_entity.id
_entity.type
_entity.pdbx_description
1 polymer ?
#
loop_
_entity_poly.entity_id
_entity_poly.type
_entity_poly.pdbx_seq_one_letter_code
_entity_poly.pdbx_strand_id
1 'polypeptide(L)'
;MPSTGAAVIGALLWGMAMGASAFLNLRLYEWETSDSVRFVVLLYFMGGALAFPVGLTFARLVSRGRHWETAPAAAFVCLLSATLAFTGGLFALQYRSYYAEWHAPAFTLTWAFEFAFTVLTALYQFVVLGVRLYFPLGFAALAAATVWFARQRR
;
A
#
# COMPACT_ATOMS: atom_id res chain seq x y z
N MET A 1 6.31 -21.57 -2.15
CA MET A 1 5.57 -20.35 -1.72
C MET A 1 5.66 -20.22 -0.20
N PRO A 2 5.36 -19.07 0.45
CA PRO A 2 5.24 -19.04 1.90
C PRO A 2 4.16 -20.05 2.33
N SER A 3 4.28 -20.66 3.51
CA SER A 3 3.15 -21.41 4.06
C SER A 3 1.96 -20.46 4.24
N THR A 4 0.74 -20.95 4.08
CA THR A 4 -0.47 -20.13 4.19
C THR A 4 -0.52 -19.36 5.52
N GLY A 5 -0.09 -20.01 6.61
CA GLY A 5 0.02 -19.36 7.94
C GLY A 5 1.01 -18.20 7.96
N ALA A 6 2.20 -18.34 7.36
CA ALA A 6 3.17 -17.26 7.29
C ALA A 6 2.69 -16.08 6.42
N ALA A 7 1.94 -16.37 5.35
CA ALA A 7 1.34 -15.35 4.50
C ALA A 7 0.26 -14.55 5.25
N VAL A 8 -0.62 -15.23 5.99
CA VAL A 8 -1.69 -14.59 6.78
C VAL A 8 -1.11 -13.76 7.93
N ILE A 9 -0.20 -14.34 8.73
CA ILE A 9 0.43 -13.63 9.85
C ILE A 9 1.22 -12.43 9.32
N GLY A 10 2.01 -12.62 8.27
CA GLY A 10 2.77 -11.53 7.68
C GLY A 10 1.90 -10.42 7.08
N ALA A 11 0.76 -10.77 6.45
CA ALA A 11 -0.22 -9.79 5.99
C ALA A 11 -0.82 -8.97 7.14
N LEU A 12 -1.20 -9.63 8.24
CA LEU A 12 -1.72 -8.95 9.43
C LEU A 12 -0.67 -8.03 10.07
N LEU A 13 0.56 -8.53 10.27
CA LEU A 13 1.65 -7.74 10.84
C LEU A 13 2.00 -6.54 9.97
N TRP A 14 2.05 -6.73 8.64
CA TRP A 14 2.35 -5.66 7.69
C TRP A 14 1.23 -4.63 7.63
N GLY A 15 -0.03 -5.08 7.58
CA GLY A 15 -1.20 -4.20 7.68
C GLY A 15 -1.19 -3.40 8.99
N MET A 16 -0.93 -4.03 10.13
CA MET A 16 -0.81 -3.32 11.41
C MET A 16 0.32 -2.29 11.40
N ALA A 17 1.47 -2.60 10.82
CA ALA A 17 2.57 -1.65 10.71
C ALA A 17 2.21 -0.42 9.86
N MET A 18 1.54 -0.61 8.71
CA MET A 18 1.10 0.50 7.86
C MET A 18 -0.01 1.34 8.52
N GLY A 19 -1.01 0.68 9.12
CA GLY A 19 -2.08 1.34 9.86
C GLY A 19 -1.56 2.13 11.07
N ALA A 20 -0.63 1.55 11.84
CA ALA A 20 -0.01 2.22 12.98
C ALA A 20 0.85 3.43 12.55
N SER A 21 1.55 3.32 11.42
CA SER A 21 2.29 4.45 10.83
C SER A 21 1.36 5.60 10.49
N ALA A 22 0.25 5.31 9.78
CA ALA A 22 -0.73 6.32 9.43
C ALA A 22 -1.38 6.95 10.67
N PHE A 23 -1.75 6.11 11.66
CA PHE A 23 -2.32 6.57 12.92
C PHE A 23 -1.39 7.54 13.66
N LEU A 24 -0.13 7.15 13.85
CA LEU A 24 0.85 7.99 14.53
C LEU A 24 1.03 9.33 13.81
N ASN A 25 1.17 9.30 12.49
CA ASN A 25 1.32 10.51 11.70
C ASN A 25 0.11 11.44 11.85
N LEU A 26 -1.10 10.92 11.69
CA LEU A 26 -2.34 11.71 11.82
C LEU A 26 -2.54 12.29 13.22
N ARG A 27 -2.14 11.56 14.27
CA ARG A 27 -2.22 12.04 15.66
C ARG A 27 -1.25 13.19 15.96
N LEU A 28 -0.12 13.25 15.27
CA LEU A 28 0.88 14.32 15.47
C LEU A 28 0.45 15.67 14.85
N TYR A 29 -0.50 15.67 13.91
CA TYR A 29 -0.91 16.87 13.19
C TYR A 29 -2.34 17.37 13.54
N GLU A 30 -3.03 16.75 14.52
CA GLU A 30 -4.31 17.17 15.14
C GLU A 30 -5.42 17.70 14.21
N TRP A 31 -5.46 17.32 12.93
CA TRP A 31 -6.27 18.06 11.94
C TRP A 31 -7.61 17.44 11.55
N GLU A 32 -7.97 16.27 12.07
CA GLU A 32 -9.09 15.47 11.53
C GLU A 32 -10.01 14.87 12.60
N THR A 33 -11.26 14.63 12.23
CA THR A 33 -12.25 13.97 13.10
C THR A 33 -11.85 12.52 13.40
N SER A 34 -12.33 11.98 14.53
CA SER A 34 -12.00 10.61 14.94
C SER A 34 -12.41 9.56 13.89
N ASP A 35 -13.49 9.79 13.15
CA ASP A 35 -13.97 8.87 12.13
C ASP A 35 -13.11 8.91 10.86
N SER A 36 -12.69 10.10 10.40
CA SER A 36 -11.72 10.25 9.30
C SER A 36 -10.43 9.50 9.60
N VAL A 37 -9.90 9.65 10.83
CA VAL A 37 -8.67 8.96 11.24
C VAL A 37 -8.84 7.44 11.18
N ARG A 38 -9.93 6.90 11.72
CA ARG A 38 -10.21 5.45 11.67
C ARG A 38 -10.29 4.95 10.24
N PHE A 39 -10.96 5.69 9.36
CA PHE A 39 -11.08 5.33 7.96
C PHE A 39 -9.71 5.26 7.27
N VAL A 40 -8.86 6.28 7.43
CA VAL A 40 -7.51 6.29 6.82
C VAL A 40 -6.64 5.17 7.40
N VAL A 41 -6.70 4.92 8.70
CA VAL A 41 -5.95 3.81 9.32
C VAL A 41 -6.36 2.46 8.76
N LEU A 42 -7.67 2.23 8.59
CA LEU A 42 -8.18 0.99 7.98
C LEU A 42 -7.78 0.87 6.51
N LEU A 43 -7.78 1.98 5.76
CA LEU A 43 -7.32 2.01 4.37
C LEU A 43 -5.86 1.56 4.25
N TYR A 44 -4.98 2.08 5.10
CA TYR A 44 -3.56 1.73 5.12
C TYR A 44 -3.33 0.29 5.63
N PHE A 45 -4.11 -0.14 6.62
CA PHE A 45 -4.09 -1.52 7.10
C PHE A 45 -4.44 -2.51 5.97
N MET A 46 -5.56 -2.27 5.27
CA MET A 46 -6.01 -3.14 4.18
C MET A 46 -5.04 -3.11 3.00
N GLY A 47 -4.56 -1.92 2.62
CA GLY A 47 -3.57 -1.77 1.56
C GLY A 47 -2.27 -2.52 1.87
N GLY A 48 -1.78 -2.43 3.10
CA GLY A 48 -0.67 -3.24 3.57
C GLY A 48 -0.97 -4.75 3.54
N ALA A 49 -2.06 -5.18 4.16
CA ALA A 49 -2.40 -6.60 4.26
C ALA A 49 -2.48 -7.29 2.90
N LEU A 50 -3.04 -6.62 1.89
CA LEU A 50 -3.09 -7.11 0.51
C LEU A 50 -1.72 -7.07 -0.18
N ALA A 51 -0.94 -6.03 0.08
CA ALA A 51 0.38 -5.84 -0.54
C ALA A 51 1.41 -6.88 -0.10
N PHE A 52 1.39 -7.32 1.16
CA PHE A 52 2.41 -8.21 1.70
C PHE A 52 2.57 -9.55 0.93
N PRO A 53 1.52 -10.37 0.75
CA PRO A 53 1.66 -11.63 0.01
C PRO A 53 2.04 -11.41 -1.46
N VAL A 54 1.54 -10.35 -2.09
CA VAL A 54 1.83 -10.01 -3.48
C VAL A 54 3.29 -9.55 -3.64
N GLY A 55 3.72 -8.60 -2.82
CA GLY A 55 5.08 -8.07 -2.80
C GLY A 55 6.12 -9.13 -2.51
N LEU A 56 5.89 -10.02 -1.54
CA LEU A 56 6.79 -11.15 -1.28
C LEU A 56 6.84 -12.15 -2.43
N THR A 57 5.71 -12.42 -3.08
CA THR A 57 5.67 -13.33 -4.24
C THR A 57 6.52 -12.77 -5.38
N PHE A 58 6.33 -11.49 -5.73
CA PHE A 58 7.15 -10.84 -6.74
C PHE A 58 8.63 -10.75 -6.34
N ALA A 59 8.94 -10.39 -5.09
CA ALA A 59 10.31 -10.36 -4.60
C ALA A 59 10.99 -11.73 -4.78
N ARG A 60 10.27 -12.83 -4.53
CA ARG A 60 10.79 -14.19 -4.69
C ARG A 60 11.02 -14.58 -6.15
N LEU A 61 10.11 -14.17 -7.04
CA LEU A 61 10.25 -14.41 -8.48
C LEU A 61 11.44 -13.63 -9.05
N VAL A 62 11.55 -12.34 -8.72
CA VAL A 62 12.61 -11.45 -9.22
C VAL A 62 13.99 -11.87 -8.72
N SER A 63 14.10 -12.35 -7.48
CA SER A 63 15.39 -12.79 -6.89
C SER A 63 15.75 -14.25 -7.18
N ARG A 64 14.91 -15.02 -7.89
CA ARG A 64 15.16 -16.45 -8.12
C ARG A 64 16.41 -16.67 -8.98
N GLY A 65 17.35 -17.48 -8.48
CA GLY A 65 18.59 -17.82 -9.19
C GLY A 65 19.59 -16.67 -9.34
N ARG A 66 19.37 -15.55 -8.63
CA ARG A 66 20.25 -14.38 -8.66
C ARG A 66 21.19 -14.35 -7.47
N HIS A 67 22.22 -13.51 -7.57
CA HIS A 67 23.19 -13.30 -6.50
C HIS A 67 22.52 -12.78 -5.22
N TRP A 68 23.12 -13.04 -4.06
CA TRP A 68 22.51 -12.77 -2.75
C TRP A 68 22.16 -11.28 -2.54
N GLU A 69 22.89 -10.38 -3.20
CA GLU A 69 22.69 -8.92 -3.17
C GLU A 69 21.38 -8.49 -3.86
N THR A 70 20.86 -9.29 -4.80
CA THR A 70 19.59 -8.97 -5.48
C THR A 70 18.37 -9.23 -4.59
N ALA A 71 18.48 -10.14 -3.61
CA ALA A 71 17.37 -10.47 -2.72
C ALA A 71 16.83 -9.28 -1.90
N PRO A 72 17.65 -8.47 -1.20
CA PRO A 72 17.16 -7.30 -0.49
C PRO A 72 16.58 -6.23 -1.44
N ALA A 73 17.23 -5.95 -2.57
CA ALA A 73 16.71 -4.98 -3.55
C ALA A 73 15.33 -5.39 -4.10
N ALA A 74 15.17 -6.67 -4.44
CA ALA A 74 13.89 -7.22 -4.89
C ALA A 74 12.82 -7.12 -3.79
N ALA A 75 13.16 -7.44 -2.54
CA ALA A 75 12.22 -7.32 -1.42
C ALA A 75 11.77 -5.87 -1.20
N PHE A 76 12.72 -4.93 -1.16
CA PHE A 76 12.44 -3.51 -0.96
C PHE A 76 11.52 -2.96 -2.06
N VAL A 77 11.90 -3.14 -3.32
CA VAL A 77 11.15 -2.60 -4.46
C VAL A 77 9.78 -3.26 -4.58
N CYS A 78 9.69 -4.58 -4.49
CA CYS A 78 8.39 -5.26 -4.65
C CYS A 78 7.43 -4.98 -3.49
N LEU A 79 7.90 -4.94 -2.24
CA LEU A 79 7.05 -4.61 -1.10
C LEU A 79 6.62 -3.13 -1.11
N LEU A 80 7.53 -2.21 -1.44
CA LEU A 80 7.22 -0.80 -1.57
C LEU A 80 6.17 -0.58 -2.66
N SER A 81 6.46 -1.04 -3.89
CA SER A 81 5.56 -0.86 -5.03
C SER A 81 4.21 -1.51 -4.80
N ALA A 82 4.14 -2.73 -4.24
CA ALA A 82 2.87 -3.36 -3.90
C ALA A 82 2.10 -2.55 -2.85
N THR A 83 2.77 -2.07 -1.79
CA THR A 83 2.12 -1.30 -0.71
C THR A 83 1.54 0.01 -1.23
N LEU A 84 2.29 0.72 -2.09
CA LEU A 84 1.81 1.94 -2.73
C LEU A 84 0.67 1.65 -3.71
N ALA A 85 0.79 0.61 -4.53
CA ALA A 85 -0.23 0.26 -5.53
C ALA A 85 -1.56 -0.15 -4.87
N PHE A 86 -1.55 -1.02 -3.85
CA PHE A 86 -2.76 -1.45 -3.18
C PHE A 86 -3.41 -0.32 -2.39
N THR A 87 -2.64 0.44 -1.60
CA THR A 87 -3.20 1.52 -0.79
C THR A 87 -3.68 2.68 -1.66
N GLY A 88 -2.89 3.07 -2.67
CA GLY A 88 -3.28 4.10 -3.64
C GLY A 88 -4.46 3.66 -4.50
N GLY A 89 -4.54 2.38 -4.86
CA GLY A 89 -5.69 1.80 -5.56
C GLY A 89 -6.96 1.82 -4.73
N LEU A 90 -6.90 1.40 -3.46
CA LEU A 90 -8.04 1.50 -2.53
C LEU A 90 -8.48 2.96 -2.33
N PHE A 91 -7.51 3.88 -2.18
CA PHE A 91 -7.79 5.31 -2.11
C PHE A 91 -8.52 5.79 -3.38
N ALA A 92 -8.02 5.45 -4.56
CA ALA A 92 -8.61 5.84 -5.83
C ALA A 92 -10.01 5.26 -6.03
N LEU A 93 -10.27 4.02 -5.57
CA LEU A 93 -11.62 3.43 -5.60
C LEU A 93 -12.58 4.20 -4.69
N GLN A 94 -12.16 4.55 -3.47
CA GLN A 94 -12.98 5.35 -2.56
C GLN A 94 -13.24 6.74 -3.13
N TYR A 95 -12.18 7.39 -3.63
CA TYR A 95 -12.26 8.72 -4.23
C TYR A 95 -13.23 8.74 -5.41
N ARG A 96 -13.08 7.79 -6.34
CA ARG A 96 -14.02 7.63 -7.46
C ARG A 96 -15.43 7.32 -6.99
N SER A 97 -15.61 6.51 -5.96
CA SER A 97 -16.94 6.19 -5.43
C SER A 97 -17.64 7.43 -4.89
N TYR A 98 -16.90 8.31 -4.20
CA TYR A 98 -17.42 9.59 -3.75
C TYR A 98 -17.84 10.45 -4.94
N TYR A 99 -17.00 10.58 -5.98
CA TYR A 99 -17.31 11.45 -7.12
C TYR A 99 -18.30 10.87 -8.14
N ALA A 100 -18.71 9.61 -8.01
CA ALA A 100 -19.49 8.90 -9.04
C ALA A 100 -20.85 9.54 -9.35
N GLU A 101 -21.45 10.25 -8.39
CA GLU A 101 -22.76 10.90 -8.56
C GLU A 101 -22.73 12.08 -9.56
N TRP A 102 -21.56 12.67 -9.78
CA TRP A 102 -21.36 13.78 -10.71
C TRP A 102 -20.85 13.33 -12.09
N HIS A 103 -20.73 12.01 -12.32
CA HIS A 103 -20.27 11.46 -13.58
C HIS A 103 -21.43 11.15 -14.54
N ALA A 104 -21.13 11.17 -15.84
CA ALA A 104 -22.02 10.67 -16.87
C ALA A 104 -22.36 9.18 -16.67
N PRO A 105 -23.44 8.66 -17.30
CA PRO A 105 -23.76 7.24 -17.24
C PRO A 105 -22.59 6.36 -17.65
N ALA A 106 -22.43 5.24 -16.94
CA ALA A 106 -21.35 4.28 -17.18
C ALA A 106 -21.34 3.81 -18.64
N PHE A 107 -20.14 3.54 -19.16
CA PHE A 107 -19.90 3.07 -20.53
C PHE A 107 -20.21 4.10 -21.64
N THR A 108 -20.30 5.38 -21.30
CA THR A 108 -20.23 6.47 -22.28
C THR A 108 -18.78 6.93 -22.47
N LEU A 109 -18.48 7.56 -23.61
CA LEU A 109 -17.15 8.14 -23.86
C LEU A 109 -16.80 9.22 -22.83
N THR A 110 -17.75 10.06 -22.46
CA THR A 110 -17.60 11.08 -21.42
C THR A 110 -17.25 10.44 -20.07
N TRP A 111 -17.99 9.42 -19.64
CA TRP A 111 -17.71 8.70 -18.40
C TRP A 111 -16.30 8.09 -18.40
N ALA A 112 -15.83 7.57 -19.53
CA ALA A 112 -14.49 7.01 -19.63
C ALA A 112 -13.39 8.05 -19.36
N PHE A 113 -13.55 9.27 -19.90
CA PHE A 113 -12.65 10.38 -19.59
C PHE A 113 -12.74 10.80 -18.12
N GLU A 114 -13.94 11.01 -17.60
CA GLU A 114 -14.14 11.41 -16.20
C GLU A 114 -13.56 10.37 -15.22
N PHE A 115 -13.77 9.08 -15.49
CA PHE A 115 -13.18 7.98 -14.71
C PHE A 115 -11.65 8.04 -14.74
N ALA A 116 -11.05 8.15 -15.92
CA ALA A 116 -9.59 8.19 -16.07
C ALA A 116 -8.98 9.38 -15.32
N PHE A 117 -9.52 10.59 -15.49
CA PHE A 117 -9.00 11.79 -14.82
C PHE A 117 -9.24 11.76 -13.31
N THR A 118 -10.39 11.26 -12.85
CA THR A 118 -10.68 11.11 -11.41
C THR A 118 -9.69 10.15 -10.74
N VAL A 119 -9.43 8.99 -11.37
CA VAL A 119 -8.47 8.02 -10.85
C VAL A 119 -7.05 8.59 -10.85
N LEU A 120 -6.63 9.25 -11.94
CA LEU A 120 -5.30 9.87 -12.02
C LEU A 120 -5.11 10.96 -10.97
N THR A 121 -6.11 11.83 -10.76
CA THR A 121 -6.09 12.86 -9.71
C THR A 121 -5.99 12.23 -8.32
N ALA A 122 -6.76 11.17 -8.05
CA ALA A 122 -6.70 10.47 -6.78
C ALA A 122 -5.31 9.87 -6.52
N LEU A 123 -4.71 9.21 -7.52
CA LEU A 123 -3.37 8.64 -7.41
C LEU A 123 -2.31 9.73 -7.19
N TYR A 124 -2.42 10.86 -7.88
CA TYR A 124 -1.54 12.01 -7.67
C TYR A 124 -1.66 12.54 -6.23
N GLN A 125 -2.88 12.74 -5.73
CA GLN A 125 -3.12 13.18 -4.35
C GLN A 125 -2.55 12.19 -3.33
N PHE A 126 -2.73 10.88 -3.55
CA PHE A 126 -2.14 9.85 -2.69
C PHE A 126 -0.61 9.92 -2.68
N VAL A 127 0.03 10.11 -3.83
CA VAL A 127 1.50 10.24 -3.90
C VAL A 127 1.98 11.45 -3.10
N VAL A 128 1.33 12.61 -3.26
CA VAL A 128 1.76 13.87 -2.62
C VAL A 128 1.45 13.90 -1.12
N LEU A 129 0.26 13.45 -0.73
CA LEU A 129 -0.26 13.61 0.63
C LEU A 129 -0.30 12.32 1.44
N GLY A 130 -0.45 11.18 0.78
CA GLY A 130 -0.59 9.87 1.42
C GLY A 130 0.76 9.20 1.71
N VAL A 131 1.74 9.29 0.81
CA VAL A 131 3.02 8.58 0.98
C VAL A 131 3.74 8.97 2.28
N ARG A 132 3.64 10.25 2.69
CA ARG A 132 4.22 10.71 3.97
C ARG A 132 3.67 9.99 5.20
N LEU A 133 2.45 9.44 5.14
CA LEU A 133 1.85 8.71 6.27
C LEU A 133 2.56 7.37 6.56
N TYR A 134 3.39 6.88 5.64
CA TYR A 134 4.27 5.73 5.89
C TYR A 134 5.52 6.07 6.72
N PHE A 135 5.76 7.35 7.01
CA PHE A 135 6.95 7.76 7.75
C PHE A 135 6.63 8.13 9.21
N PRO A 136 7.53 7.77 10.15
CA PRO A 136 8.74 6.96 9.96
C PRO A 136 8.50 5.44 10.04
N LEU A 137 7.39 5.00 10.66
CA LEU A 137 7.21 3.60 11.08
C LEU A 137 7.07 2.62 9.91
N GLY A 138 6.27 2.95 8.90
CA GLY A 138 6.10 2.10 7.72
C GLY A 138 7.41 1.90 6.95
N PHE A 139 8.22 2.96 6.83
CA PHE A 139 9.55 2.87 6.23
C PHE A 139 10.51 2.00 7.05
N ALA A 140 10.51 2.13 8.38
CA ALA A 140 11.31 1.26 9.25
C ALA A 140 10.88 -0.21 9.13
N ALA A 141 9.57 -0.48 9.05
CA ALA A 141 9.04 -1.82 8.80
C ALA A 141 9.51 -2.39 7.44
N LEU A 142 9.56 -1.56 6.39
CA LEU A 142 10.08 -1.94 5.08
C LEU A 142 11.56 -2.34 5.13
N ALA A 143 12.38 -1.56 5.83
CA ALA A 143 13.78 -1.91 6.04
C ALA A 143 13.91 -3.25 6.80
N ALA A 144 13.14 -3.44 7.87
CA ALA A 144 13.15 -4.68 8.65
C ALA A 144 12.71 -5.89 7.82
N ALA A 145 11.62 -5.77 7.06
CA ALA A 145 11.11 -6.83 6.19
C ALA A 145 12.11 -7.19 5.07
N THR A 146 12.80 -6.18 4.52
CA THR A 146 13.84 -6.37 3.51
C THR A 146 15.01 -7.20 4.06
N VAL A 147 15.50 -6.87 5.26
CA VAL A 147 16.58 -7.62 5.93
C VAL A 147 16.12 -9.04 6.28
N TRP A 148 14.91 -9.19 6.81
CA TRP A 148 14.32 -10.50 7.12
C TRP A 148 14.19 -11.39 5.88
N PHE A 149 13.80 -10.83 4.74
CA PHE A 149 13.70 -11.56 3.48
C PHE A 149 15.07 -12.02 2.98
N ALA A 150 16.07 -11.14 3.01
CA ALA A 150 17.42 -11.47 2.57
C ALA A 150 18.06 -12.58 3.43
N ARG A 151 17.78 -12.59 4.74
CA ARG A 151 18.27 -13.63 5.67
C ARG A 151 17.69 -15.02 5.39
N GLN A 152 16.46 -15.13 4.88
CA GLN A 152 15.87 -16.41 4.48
C GLN A 152 16.44 -17.00 3.18
N ARG A 153 17.22 -16.20 2.42
CA ARG A 153 17.80 -16.58 1.14
C ARG A 153 19.28 -16.93 1.22
N ARG A 154 19.91 -16.69 2.37
CA ARG A 154 21.25 -17.20 2.71
C ARG A 154 21.12 -18.63 3.20
#